data_AF-A0A6I1ZPQ0-F1
#
_entry.id   AF-A0A6I1ZPQ0-F1
#
_cell.length_a   1.000
_cell.length_b   1.000
_cell.length_c   1.000
_cell.angle_alpha   90.00
_cell.angle_beta   90.00
_cell.angle_gamma   90.00
#
_symmetry.space_group_name_H-M   'P 1'
#
loop_
_entity.id
_entity.type
_entity.pdbx_description
1 polymer ?
#
loop_
_entity_poly.entity_id
_entity_poly.type
_entity_poly.pdbx_seq_one_letter_code
_entity_poly.pdbx_strand_id
1 'polypeptide(L)'
;MRMFVTKRRACLLIVSLLLLTVIACTSRSETHISLSDGRWYINGGVTYPGTPVEGLLLNVRMVNSTFEDAAKPEFDIDENTDRFIASIPEYVAAGIWAFTLNLQGGMPGYEGAVNSAFNPDGSLQPPYLDRVERV
;
A
#
# COMPACT_ATOMS: atom_id res chain seq x y z
N MET A 1 34.50 38.85 26.12
CA MET A 1 33.19 38.93 25.43
C MET A 1 33.12 38.28 24.04
N ARG A 2 34.20 37.68 23.48
CA ARG A 2 34.16 37.01 22.16
C ARG A 2 33.78 35.52 22.19
N MET A 3 34.09 34.79 23.27
CA MET A 3 33.83 33.34 23.38
C MET A 3 32.34 32.95 23.52
N PHE A 4 31.49 33.82 24.10
CA PHE A 4 30.05 33.55 24.25
C PHE A 4 29.29 33.64 22.91
N VAL A 5 29.77 34.47 21.98
CA VAL A 5 29.15 34.64 20.66
C VAL A 5 29.41 33.42 19.76
N THR A 6 30.60 32.82 19.85
CA THR A 6 30.98 31.65 19.05
C THR A 6 30.21 30.38 19.46
N LYS A 7 29.97 30.16 20.75
CA LYS A 7 29.16 29.02 21.25
C LYS A 7 27.68 29.12 20.83
N ARG A 8 27.11 30.34 20.84
CA ARG A 8 25.73 30.58 20.36
C ARG A 8 25.58 30.34 18.86
N ARG A 9 26.55 30.76 18.05
CA ARG A 9 26.56 30.52 16.59
C ARG A 9 26.70 29.04 16.24
N ALA A 10 27.57 28.31 16.94
CA ALA A 10 27.72 26.87 16.75
C ALA A 10 26.45 26.09 17.16
N CYS A 11 25.81 26.48 18.27
CA CYS A 11 24.56 25.85 18.72
C CYS A 11 23.39 26.14 17.76
N LEU A 12 23.27 27.35 17.21
CA LEU A 12 22.26 27.69 16.20
C LEU A 12 22.48 26.92 14.88
N LEU A 13 23.74 26.73 14.45
CA LEU A 13 24.07 25.95 13.25
C LEU A 13 23.75 24.45 13.41
N ILE A 14 24.02 23.87 14.59
CA ILE A 14 23.69 22.47 14.89
C ILE A 14 22.17 22.26 14.96
N VAL A 15 21.44 23.18 15.59
CA VAL A 15 19.97 23.14 15.65
C VAL A 15 19.35 23.35 14.26
N SER A 16 19.88 24.23 13.43
CA SER A 16 19.39 24.41 12.06
C SER A 16 19.67 23.20 11.17
N LEU A 17 20.84 22.56 11.32
CA LEU A 17 21.19 21.35 10.58
C LEU A 17 20.30 20.16 10.99
N LEU A 18 19.99 20.04 12.29
CA LEU A 18 19.05 19.06 12.84
C LEU A 18 17.62 19.29 12.33
N LEU A 19 17.15 20.55 12.28
CA LEU A 19 15.82 20.87 11.72
C LEU A 19 15.72 20.53 10.23
N LEU A 20 16.77 20.80 9.45
CA LEU A 20 16.82 20.47 8.01
C LEU A 20 16.79 18.95 7.77
N THR A 21 17.45 18.15 8.61
CA THR A 21 17.39 16.67 8.51
C THR A 21 16.04 16.09 8.91
N VAL A 22 15.32 16.69 9.87
CA VAL A 22 13.99 16.21 10.29
C VAL A 22 12.95 16.45 9.21
N ILE A 23 12.96 17.62 8.55
CA ILE A 23 11.99 17.96 7.50
C ILE A 23 12.09 17.01 6.29
N ALA A 24 13.32 16.63 5.90
CA ALA A 24 13.56 15.70 4.80
C ALA A 24 13.06 14.26 5.07
N CYS A 25 12.84 13.88 6.33
CA CYS A 25 12.35 12.56 6.70
C CYS A 25 10.82 12.44 6.63
N THR A 26 10.11 13.56 6.49
CA THR A 26 8.63 13.63 6.66
C THR A 26 7.83 13.73 5.37
N SER A 27 8.45 13.88 4.19
CA SER A 27 7.68 13.77 2.94
C SER A 27 7.50 12.29 2.60
N ARG A 28 6.35 11.72 2.96
CA ARG A 28 5.88 10.46 2.36
C ARG A 28 5.81 10.73 0.85
N SER A 29 6.72 10.17 0.07
CA SER A 29 6.68 10.36 -1.38
C SER A 29 5.38 9.72 -1.88
N GLU A 30 4.50 10.52 -2.45
CA GLU A 30 3.31 10.01 -3.13
C GLU A 30 3.76 9.14 -4.31
N THR A 31 3.29 7.91 -4.37
CA THR A 31 3.59 7.02 -5.51
C THR A 31 2.86 7.55 -6.74
N HIS A 32 3.59 7.99 -7.75
CA HIS A 32 3.02 8.49 -8.99
C HIS A 32 2.99 7.39 -10.05
N ILE A 33 1.78 7.03 -10.49
CA ILE A 33 1.55 6.04 -11.56
C ILE A 33 1.11 6.78 -12.82
N SER A 34 1.73 6.49 -13.96
CA SER A 34 1.32 7.05 -15.25
C SER A 34 1.38 6.04 -16.39
N LEU A 35 0.59 6.29 -17.43
CA LEU A 35 0.57 5.51 -18.67
C LEU A 35 0.97 6.42 -19.83
N SER A 36 1.98 6.03 -20.61
CA SER A 36 2.43 6.77 -21.80
C SER A 36 2.84 5.77 -22.88
N ASP A 37 2.33 5.96 -24.09
CA ASP A 37 2.56 5.08 -25.25
C ASP A 37 2.30 3.58 -24.96
N GLY A 38 1.25 3.32 -24.19
CA GLY A 38 0.85 1.96 -23.78
C GLY A 38 1.77 1.31 -22.74
N ARG A 39 2.70 2.08 -22.14
CA ARG A 39 3.64 1.62 -21.12
C ARG A 39 3.35 2.23 -19.76
N TRP A 40 3.45 1.42 -18.71
CA TRP A 40 3.32 1.82 -17.32
C TRP A 40 4.63 2.42 -16.79
N TYR A 41 4.46 3.46 -15.97
CA TYR A 41 5.54 4.12 -15.26
C TYR A 41 5.18 4.26 -13.78
N ILE A 42 6.15 3.99 -12.90
CA ILE A 42 6.06 4.23 -11.46
C ILE A 42 7.17 5.21 -11.09
N ASN A 43 6.80 6.35 -10.50
CA ASN A 43 7.71 7.42 -10.12
C ASN A 43 8.61 7.89 -11.28
N GLY A 44 8.06 7.91 -12.51
CA GLY A 44 8.75 8.31 -13.73
C GLY A 44 9.64 7.23 -14.37
N GLY A 45 9.86 6.09 -13.70
CA GLY A 45 10.57 4.95 -14.27
C GLY A 45 9.63 3.98 -14.98
N VAL A 46 10.01 3.50 -16.17
CA VAL A 46 9.26 2.43 -16.86
C VAL A 46 9.25 1.16 -16.01
N THR A 47 8.14 0.43 -15.98
CA THR A 47 8.06 -0.82 -15.24
C THR A 47 8.93 -1.90 -15.88
N TYR A 48 9.58 -2.74 -15.05
CA TYR A 48 10.39 -3.89 -15.46
C TYR A 48 11.39 -3.62 -16.61
N PRO A 49 12.28 -2.61 -16.49
CA PRO A 49 13.17 -2.20 -17.57
C PRO A 49 14.12 -3.32 -18.00
N GLY A 50 14.27 -3.51 -19.31
CA GLY A 50 15.16 -4.53 -19.89
C GLY A 50 14.63 -5.97 -19.81
N THR A 51 13.37 -6.17 -19.41
CA THR A 51 12.73 -7.50 -19.34
C THR A 51 11.73 -7.71 -20.49
N PRO A 52 11.29 -8.94 -20.78
CA PRO A 52 10.24 -9.20 -21.76
C PRO A 52 8.87 -8.56 -21.44
N VAL A 53 8.69 -8.08 -20.20
CA VAL A 53 7.44 -7.45 -19.72
C VAL A 53 7.63 -5.95 -19.44
N GLU A 54 8.67 -5.33 -20.01
CA GLU A 54 8.92 -3.89 -19.89
C GLU A 54 7.68 -3.08 -20.26
N GLY A 55 7.34 -2.11 -19.42
CA GLY A 55 6.18 -1.25 -19.62
C GLY A 55 4.84 -1.92 -19.33
N LEU A 56 4.80 -3.19 -18.93
CA LEU A 56 3.57 -3.84 -18.45
C LEU A 56 3.43 -3.70 -16.92
N LEU A 57 2.22 -3.85 -16.41
CA LEU A 57 1.95 -3.92 -14.97
C LEU A 57 1.50 -5.33 -14.61
N LEU A 58 2.46 -6.19 -14.27
CA LEU A 58 2.15 -7.52 -13.73
C LEU A 58 1.34 -7.36 -12.45
N ASN A 59 0.14 -7.93 -12.45
CA ASN A 59 -0.74 -7.94 -11.30
C ASN A 59 -1.30 -9.35 -11.05
N VAL A 60 -1.67 -9.57 -9.79
CA VAL A 60 -2.36 -10.79 -9.37
C VAL A 60 -3.63 -10.43 -8.64
N ARG A 61 -4.67 -11.25 -8.82
CA ARG A 61 -5.98 -11.04 -8.19
C ARG A 61 -5.97 -11.64 -6.79
N MET A 62 -5.97 -10.79 -5.77
CA MET A 62 -5.90 -11.16 -4.34
C MET A 62 -7.25 -10.96 -3.66
N VAL A 63 -8.33 -11.26 -4.38
CA VAL A 63 -9.70 -10.91 -4.04
C VAL A 63 -10.13 -11.39 -2.65
N ASN A 64 -9.68 -12.57 -2.21
CA ASN A 64 -10.06 -13.13 -0.90
C ASN A 64 -9.08 -12.76 0.23
N SER A 65 -8.10 -11.87 0.00
CA SER A 65 -7.22 -11.37 1.07
C SER A 65 -7.97 -10.51 2.10
N THR A 66 -9.06 -9.88 1.70
CA THR A 66 -9.96 -9.10 2.57
C THR A 66 -11.29 -9.82 2.82
N PHE A 67 -11.30 -11.15 2.64
CA PHE A 67 -12.49 -11.99 2.79
C PHE A 67 -13.16 -11.77 4.14
N GLU A 68 -14.48 -11.63 4.09
CA GLU A 68 -15.36 -11.60 5.25
C GLU A 68 -16.65 -12.34 4.88
N ASP A 69 -17.20 -13.08 5.84
CA ASP A 69 -18.54 -13.64 5.75
C ASP A 69 -19.11 -13.70 7.15
N ALA A 70 -20.18 -12.92 7.39
CA ALA A 70 -20.84 -12.87 8.70
C ALA A 70 -21.41 -14.23 9.13
N ALA A 71 -21.62 -15.16 8.18
CA ALA A 71 -22.01 -16.54 8.48
C ALA A 71 -20.87 -17.40 9.03
N LYS A 72 -19.63 -16.89 9.07
CA LYS A 72 -18.44 -17.57 9.59
C LYS A 72 -17.75 -16.77 10.70
N PRO A 73 -18.38 -16.64 11.88
CA PRO A 73 -17.82 -15.88 13.00
C PRO A 73 -16.52 -16.48 13.56
N GLU A 74 -16.21 -17.74 13.26
CA GLU A 74 -14.96 -18.40 13.64
C GLU A 74 -13.76 -18.01 12.76
N PHE A 75 -14.00 -17.38 11.62
CA PHE A 75 -12.93 -16.94 10.71
C PHE A 75 -12.40 -15.58 11.14
N ASP A 76 -11.12 -15.51 11.45
CA ASP A 76 -10.46 -14.24 11.76
C ASP A 76 -10.15 -13.46 10.48
N ILE A 77 -11.00 -12.47 10.20
CA ILE A 77 -10.91 -11.63 8.99
C ILE A 77 -9.66 -10.74 8.99
N ASP A 78 -9.20 -10.31 10.17
CA ASP A 78 -8.04 -9.44 10.31
C ASP A 78 -6.75 -10.24 10.16
N GLU A 79 -6.68 -11.44 10.77
CA GLU A 79 -5.56 -12.35 10.60
C GLU A 79 -5.38 -12.74 9.12
N ASN A 80 -6.47 -13.00 8.39
CA ASN A 80 -6.42 -13.30 6.96
C ASN A 80 -5.79 -12.16 6.14
N THR A 81 -6.22 -10.91 6.41
CA THR A 81 -5.65 -9.73 5.75
C THR A 81 -4.19 -9.50 6.14
N ASP A 82 -3.85 -9.65 7.43
CA ASP A 82 -2.47 -9.52 7.91
C ASP A 82 -1.53 -10.55 7.29
N ARG A 83 -1.99 -11.79 7.12
CA ARG A 83 -1.22 -12.84 6.45
C ARG A 83 -0.93 -12.48 4.99
N PHE A 84 -1.88 -11.88 4.28
CA PHE A 84 -1.63 -11.42 2.91
C PHE A 84 -0.60 -10.28 2.89
N ILE A 85 -0.76 -9.28 3.75
CA ILE A 85 0.18 -8.14 3.86
C ILE A 85 1.59 -8.65 4.15
N ALA A 86 1.73 -9.60 5.08
CA ALA A 86 3.01 -10.21 5.42
C ALA A 86 3.67 -10.95 4.23
N SER A 87 2.88 -11.44 3.27
CA SER A 87 3.38 -12.10 2.06
C SER A 87 3.70 -11.14 0.90
N ILE A 88 3.28 -9.86 0.96
CA ILE A 88 3.55 -8.87 -0.11
C ILE A 88 5.04 -8.79 -0.48
N PRO A 89 6.01 -8.77 0.46
CA PRO A 89 7.42 -8.76 0.13
C PRO A 89 7.87 -9.95 -0.75
N GLU A 90 7.28 -11.13 -0.55
CA GLU A 90 7.58 -12.32 -1.37
C GLU A 90 7.06 -12.16 -2.80
N TYR A 91 5.84 -11.63 -2.96
CA TYR A 91 5.29 -11.28 -4.28
C TYR A 91 6.15 -10.24 -4.99
N VAL A 92 6.61 -9.21 -4.28
CA VAL A 92 7.51 -8.19 -4.82
C VAL A 92 8.83 -8.81 -5.26
N ALA A 93 9.41 -9.71 -4.47
CA ALA A 93 10.63 -10.45 -4.83
C ALA A 93 10.43 -11.34 -6.07
N ALA A 94 9.21 -11.84 -6.29
CA ALA A 94 8.82 -12.58 -7.48
C ALA A 94 8.50 -11.69 -8.70
N GLY A 95 8.57 -10.36 -8.57
CA GLY A 95 8.31 -9.42 -9.66
C GLY A 95 6.84 -9.02 -9.82
N ILE A 96 6.02 -9.18 -8.79
CA ILE A 96 4.62 -8.69 -8.78
C ILE A 96 4.57 -7.35 -8.04
N TRP A 97 4.20 -6.28 -8.75
CA TRP A 97 4.13 -4.92 -8.20
C TRP A 97 2.71 -4.37 -8.07
N ALA A 98 1.70 -5.14 -8.43
CA ALA A 98 0.31 -4.74 -8.33
C ALA A 98 -0.58 -5.89 -7.87
N PHE A 99 -1.60 -5.53 -7.10
CA PHE A 99 -2.65 -6.44 -6.65
C PHE A 99 -4.00 -5.89 -7.05
N THR A 100 -4.88 -6.78 -7.49
CA THR A 100 -6.27 -6.45 -7.76
C THR A 100 -7.13 -7.01 -6.63
N LEU A 101 -7.83 -6.13 -5.93
CA LEU A 101 -8.86 -6.46 -4.94
C LEU A 101 -10.26 -6.31 -5.55
N ASN A 102 -11.27 -6.93 -4.93
CA ASN A 102 -12.66 -6.79 -5.34
C ASN A 102 -13.54 -6.48 -4.13
N LEU A 103 -14.31 -5.39 -4.22
CA LEU A 103 -15.27 -4.98 -3.19
C LEU A 103 -16.56 -5.81 -3.19
N GLN A 104 -16.81 -6.62 -4.23
CA GLN A 104 -17.89 -7.60 -4.26
C GLN A 104 -17.42 -9.01 -3.88
N GLY A 105 -16.18 -9.11 -3.39
CA GLY A 105 -15.57 -10.36 -2.99
C GLY A 105 -15.32 -11.35 -4.13
N GLY A 106 -14.84 -12.52 -3.74
CA GLY A 106 -14.59 -13.64 -4.63
C GLY A 106 -15.20 -14.91 -4.06
N MET A 107 -15.30 -15.93 -4.90
CA MET A 107 -15.82 -17.24 -4.49
C MET A 107 -14.87 -17.87 -3.46
N PRO A 108 -15.33 -18.15 -2.22
CA PRO A 108 -14.46 -18.71 -1.17
C PRO A 108 -14.44 -20.25 -1.17
N GLY A 109 -14.97 -20.89 -2.21
CA GLY A 109 -15.03 -22.34 -2.34
C GLY A 109 -16.27 -22.99 -1.72
N TYR A 110 -17.26 -22.20 -1.31
CA TYR A 110 -18.58 -22.67 -0.89
C TYR A 110 -19.69 -21.68 -1.26
N GLU A 111 -20.92 -22.18 -1.39
CA GLU A 111 -22.10 -21.41 -1.79
C GLU A 111 -22.71 -20.63 -0.62
N GLY A 112 -23.36 -19.52 -0.94
CA GLY A 112 -24.10 -18.71 0.03
C GLY A 112 -23.27 -17.72 0.85
N ALA A 113 -21.97 -17.61 0.58
CA ALA A 113 -21.11 -16.63 1.24
C ALA A 113 -21.53 -15.20 0.93
N VAL A 114 -21.59 -14.34 1.95
CA VAL A 114 -21.83 -12.91 1.80
C VAL A 114 -20.51 -12.16 1.97
N ASN A 115 -19.66 -12.24 0.95
CA ASN A 115 -18.36 -11.55 0.88
C ASN A 115 -18.50 -10.28 0.05
N SER A 116 -18.99 -9.20 0.65
CA SER A 116 -19.26 -7.95 -0.05
C SER A 116 -19.00 -6.76 0.86
N ALA A 117 -18.24 -5.78 0.35
CA ALA A 117 -18.08 -4.47 0.97
C ALA A 117 -19.34 -3.60 0.85
N PHE A 118 -20.36 -4.05 0.10
CA PHE A 118 -21.62 -3.34 -0.09
C PHE A 118 -22.72 -3.91 0.80
N ASN A 119 -23.46 -3.01 1.44
CA ASN A 119 -24.75 -3.29 2.05
C ASN A 119 -25.85 -3.51 0.98
N PRO A 120 -27.01 -4.07 1.36
CA PRO A 120 -28.13 -4.27 0.43
C PRO A 120 -28.65 -2.99 -0.23
N ASP A 121 -28.44 -1.82 0.39
CA ASP A 121 -28.81 -0.51 -0.15
C ASP A 121 -27.73 0.13 -1.05
N GLY A 122 -26.60 -0.57 -1.25
CA GLY A 122 -25.46 -0.11 -2.04
C GLY A 122 -24.47 0.78 -1.28
N SER A 123 -24.70 1.07 0.00
CA SER A 123 -23.71 1.77 0.83
C SER A 123 -22.50 0.89 1.12
N LEU A 124 -21.32 1.50 1.28
CA LEU A 124 -20.10 0.77 1.61
C LEU A 124 -20.03 0.50 3.12
N GLN A 125 -19.53 -0.69 3.49
CA GLN A 125 -19.26 -1.08 4.85
C GLN A 125 -17.87 -0.58 5.28
N PRO A 126 -17.79 0.39 6.22
CA PRO A 126 -16.49 0.94 6.64
C PRO A 126 -15.49 -0.13 7.13
N PRO A 127 -15.87 -1.12 7.97
CA PRO A 127 -14.93 -2.14 8.42
C PRO A 127 -14.31 -2.97 7.29
N TYR A 128 -15.05 -3.22 6.20
CA TYR A 128 -14.51 -3.90 5.02
C TYR A 128 -13.48 -3.01 4.31
N LEU A 129 -13.80 -1.72 4.14
CA LEU A 129 -12.90 -0.76 3.51
C LEU A 129 -11.62 -0.53 4.32
N ASP A 130 -11.69 -0.55 5.64
CA ASP A 130 -10.52 -0.40 6.51
C ASP A 130 -9.50 -1.53 6.27
N ARG A 131 -9.97 -2.76 5.98
CA ARG A 131 -9.08 -3.87 5.58
C ARG A 131 -8.53 -3.71 4.18
N VAL A 132 -9.33 -3.20 3.24
CA VAL A 132 -8.88 -2.90 1.88
C VAL A 132 -7.82 -1.79 1.89
N GLU A 133 -7.96 -0.77 2.73
CA GLU A 133 -6.99 0.34 2.86
C GLU A 133 -5.65 -0.11 3.44
N ARG A 134 -5.64 -1.14 4.30
CA ARG A 134 -4.41 -1.71 4.86
C ARG A 134 -3.55 -2.42 3.81
N VAL A 135 -4.18 -2.94 2.74
CA VAL A 135 -3.53 -3.68 1.65
C VAL A 135 -2.98 -2.74 0.59
#